data_AF-A0A3D4SYN1-F1
#
_entry.id   AF-A0A3D4SYN1-F1
#
_cell.length_a   1.000
_cell.length_b   1.000
_cell.length_c   1.000
_cell.angle_alpha   90.00
_cell.angle_beta   90.00
_cell.angle_gamma   90.00
#
_symmetry.space_group_name_H-M   'P 1'
#
loop_
_entity.id
_entity.type
_entity.pdbx_description
1 polymer ?
#
loop_
_entity_poly.entity_id
_entity_poly.type
_entity_poly.pdbx_seq_one_letter_code
_entity_poly.pdbx_strand_id
1 'polypeptide(L)'
;IDWKGNDWTPESDEKAAHPNSRYCVPLAQCPTAAPEYDDWKGVKVDAILFGGRRPDTVPLVTQSYSWEHGTMIGALLASGQTAAQEGVVGTLRHDPMAMLPFIGYNAGEYLNHWIEVGKKGGDKMPS
;
A
#
# COMPACT_ATOMS: atom_id res chain seq x y z
N ILE A 1 17.94 -24.03 -11.98
CA ILE A 1 16.77 -23.82 -12.86
C ILE A 1 16.16 -22.46 -12.53
N ASP A 2 16.03 -21.57 -13.52
CA ASP A 2 15.35 -20.28 -13.39
C ASP A 2 13.82 -20.41 -13.53
N TRP A 3 13.09 -19.30 -13.39
CA TRP A 3 11.63 -19.25 -13.57
C TRP A 3 11.14 -19.48 -15.01
N LYS A 4 12.04 -19.53 -16.00
CA LYS A 4 11.77 -19.84 -17.41
C LYS A 4 12.06 -21.32 -17.74
N GLY A 5 12.65 -22.08 -16.81
CA GLY A 5 12.98 -23.49 -16.97
C GLY A 5 14.41 -23.79 -17.43
N ASN A 6 15.31 -22.80 -17.49
CA ASN A 6 16.70 -22.96 -17.93
C ASN A 6 17.65 -23.22 -16.75
N ASP A 7 18.81 -23.84 -16.98
CA ASP A 7 19.88 -23.84 -15.98
C ASP A 7 20.32 -22.41 -15.64
N TRP A 8 20.62 -22.17 -14.36
CA TRP A 8 20.96 -20.83 -13.86
C TRP A 8 22.11 -20.93 -12.87
N THR A 9 23.05 -19.99 -12.96
CA THR A 9 24.15 -19.79 -12.02
C THR A 9 24.18 -18.33 -11.56
N PRO A 10 24.86 -17.99 -10.45
CA PRO A 10 25.03 -16.61 -10.01
C PRO A 10 25.68 -15.67 -11.03
N GLU A 11 26.41 -16.20 -12.02
CA GLU A 11 27.04 -15.46 -13.12
C GLU A 11 26.09 -15.21 -14.31
N SER A 12 24.88 -15.76 -14.29
CA SER A 12 23.89 -15.57 -15.37
C SER A 12 23.36 -14.13 -15.39
N ASP A 13 23.19 -13.54 -16.58
CA ASP A 13 22.71 -12.16 -16.75
C ASP A 13 21.23 -11.97 -16.34
N GLU A 14 20.44 -13.04 -16.43
CA GLU A 14 19.01 -13.04 -16.11
C GLU A 14 18.75 -13.42 -14.64
N LYS A 15 17.66 -12.90 -14.06
CA LYS A 15 17.28 -13.24 -12.67
C LYS A 15 16.76 -14.67 -12.58
N ALA A 16 17.22 -15.41 -11.56
CA ALA A 16 16.71 -16.74 -11.22
C ALA A 16 15.18 -16.76 -11.01
N ALA A 17 14.64 -15.72 -10.37
CA ALA A 17 13.21 -15.57 -10.10
C ALA A 17 12.66 -14.31 -10.77
N HIS A 18 11.41 -14.38 -11.25
CA HIS A 18 10.71 -13.23 -11.80
C HIS A 18 10.68 -12.08 -10.77
N PRO A 19 10.85 -10.79 -11.16
CA PRO A 19 10.81 -9.65 -10.23
C PRO A 19 9.52 -9.52 -9.39
N ASN A 20 8.43 -10.13 -9.85
CA ASN A 20 7.14 -10.20 -9.15
C ASN A 20 6.74 -11.66 -8.78
N SER A 21 7.71 -12.57 -8.66
CA SER A 21 7.48 -13.93 -8.15
C SER A 21 6.89 -13.89 -6.73
N ARG A 22 6.09 -14.90 -6.37
CA ARG A 22 5.27 -14.91 -5.15
C ARG A 22 5.45 -16.22 -4.38
N TYR A 23 5.30 -16.14 -3.07
CA TYR A 23 4.96 -17.29 -2.23
C TYR A 23 3.47 -17.22 -1.87
N CYS A 24 2.85 -18.37 -1.62
CA CYS A 24 1.48 -18.46 -1.13
C CYS A 24 1.48 -19.43 0.06
N VAL A 25 1.13 -18.93 1.24
CA VAL A 25 1.22 -19.67 2.51
C VAL A 25 0.03 -19.30 3.39
N PRO A 26 -0.56 -20.24 4.15
CA PRO A 26 -1.59 -19.95 5.13
C PRO A 26 -1.14 -18.94 6.19
N LEU A 27 -1.99 -17.96 6.50
CA LEU A 27 -1.75 -16.98 7.57
C LEU A 27 -1.52 -17.65 8.93
N ALA A 28 -2.22 -18.76 9.20
CA ALA A 28 -2.08 -19.54 10.44
C ALA A 28 -0.69 -20.14 10.67
N GLN A 29 0.19 -20.17 9.66
CA GLN A 29 1.59 -20.59 9.80
C GLN A 29 2.55 -19.44 10.16
N CYS A 30 2.06 -18.20 10.25
CA CYS A 30 2.86 -17.06 10.67
C CYS A 30 3.10 -17.10 12.19
N PRO A 31 4.35 -17.16 12.69
CA PRO A 31 4.65 -17.28 14.11
C PRO A 31 4.26 -16.03 14.92
N THR A 32 3.97 -14.92 14.23
CA THR A 32 3.55 -13.64 14.81
C THR A 32 2.14 -13.26 14.36
N ALA A 33 1.32 -14.22 13.93
CA ALA A 33 -0.10 -13.97 13.67
C ALA A 33 -0.78 -13.48 14.96
N ALA A 34 -1.49 -12.35 14.86
CA ALA A 34 -2.26 -11.84 15.99
C ALA A 34 -3.39 -12.83 16.33
N PRO A 35 -3.64 -13.15 17.61
CA PRO A 35 -4.67 -14.12 17.98
C PRO A 35 -6.09 -13.72 17.53
N GLU A 36 -6.31 -12.43 17.26
CA GLU A 36 -7.58 -11.86 16.81
C GLU A 36 -7.69 -11.70 15.28
N TYR A 37 -6.77 -12.27 14.47
CA TYR A 37 -6.73 -12.06 13.01
C TYR A 37 -8.03 -12.48 12.29
N ASP A 38 -8.79 -13.42 12.86
CA ASP A 38 -10.06 -13.92 12.35
C ASP A 38 -11.27 -13.62 13.25
N ASP A 39 -11.13 -12.71 14.23
CA ASP A 39 -12.27 -12.24 15.03
C ASP A 39 -13.25 -11.45 14.15
N TRP A 40 -14.50 -11.91 14.11
CA TRP A 40 -15.59 -11.29 13.34
C TRP A 40 -15.92 -9.86 13.79
N LYS A 41 -15.55 -9.48 15.02
CA LYS A 41 -15.72 -8.11 15.53
C LYS A 41 -14.66 -7.15 14.96
N GLY A 42 -13.59 -7.69 14.39
CA GLY A 42 -12.45 -6.93 13.89
C GLY A 42 -11.60 -6.31 15.00
N VAL A 43 -10.64 -5.49 14.59
CA VAL A 43 -9.76 -4.73 15.48
C VAL A 43 -10.06 -3.24 15.39
N LYS A 44 -9.94 -2.53 16.51
CA LYS A 44 -10.02 -1.06 16.50
C LYS A 44 -8.75 -0.53 15.82
N VAL A 45 -8.94 0.37 14.85
CA VAL A 45 -7.84 1.08 14.19
C VAL A 45 -7.59 2.38 14.94
N ASP A 46 -6.38 2.57 15.46
CA ASP A 46 -5.99 3.79 16.18
C ASP A 46 -5.24 4.80 15.29
N ALA A 47 -4.56 4.34 14.24
CA ALA A 47 -3.83 5.17 13.29
C ALA A 47 -3.91 4.60 11.86
N ILE A 48 -3.87 5.47 10.85
CA ILE A 48 -3.78 5.09 9.42
C ILE A 48 -2.53 5.74 8.84
N LEU A 49 -1.68 4.93 8.21
CA LEU A 49 -0.43 5.40 7.61
C LEU A 49 -0.54 5.42 6.08
N PHE A 50 -0.18 6.56 5.50
CA PHE A 50 0.05 6.70 4.06
C PHE A 50 1.55 6.73 3.79
N GLY A 51 2.01 5.95 2.82
CA GLY A 51 3.43 5.83 2.50
C GLY A 51 3.67 5.40 1.06
N GLY A 52 4.75 5.91 0.48
CA GLY A 52 5.19 5.59 -0.87
C GLY A 52 6.70 5.68 -0.97
N ARG A 53 7.29 5.09 -2.01
CA ARG A 53 8.74 5.16 -2.24
C ARG A 53 9.10 6.56 -2.73
N ARG A 54 9.73 7.36 -1.87
CA ARG A 54 10.16 8.73 -2.14
C ARG A 54 11.67 8.85 -1.88
N PRO A 55 12.51 9.09 -2.89
CA PRO A 55 13.95 9.24 -2.69
C PRO A 55 14.31 10.59 -2.03
N ASP A 56 13.42 11.57 -2.11
CA ASP A 56 13.58 12.93 -1.62
C ASP A 56 12.22 13.54 -1.22
N THR A 57 12.25 14.83 -0.85
CA THR A 57 11.10 15.71 -0.59
C THR A 57 10.26 15.40 0.65
N VAL A 58 9.85 14.15 0.85
CA VAL A 58 8.95 13.75 1.95
C VAL A 58 9.79 13.30 3.15
N PRO A 59 9.56 13.86 4.37
CA PRO A 59 10.26 13.41 5.58
C PRO A 59 9.97 11.94 5.92
N LEU A 60 10.75 11.37 6.84
CA LEU A 60 10.57 9.98 7.28
C LEU A 60 9.16 9.71 7.82
N VAL A 61 8.65 10.61 8.66
CA VAL A 61 7.30 10.53 9.23
C VAL A 61 6.77 11.94 9.51
N THR A 62 5.50 12.17 9.19
CA THR A 62 4.75 13.37 9.56
C THR A 62 3.34 12.96 9.98
N GLN A 63 2.73 13.69 10.92
CA GLN A 63 1.35 13.47 11.33
C GLN A 63 0.44 14.50 10.66
N SER A 64 -0.73 14.06 10.19
CA SER A 64 -1.75 14.97 9.68
C SER A 64 -2.38 15.80 10.81
N TYR A 65 -2.93 16.97 10.49
CA TYR A 65 -3.51 17.88 11.49
C TYR A 65 -4.98 17.58 11.79
N SER A 66 -5.64 16.89 10.86
CA SER A 66 -7.06 16.57 10.92
C SER A 66 -7.34 15.45 9.93
N TRP A 67 -8.52 14.84 10.05
CA TRP A 67 -8.98 13.83 9.09
C TRP A 67 -9.00 14.34 7.64
N GLU A 68 -9.42 15.59 7.42
CA GLU A 68 -9.45 16.21 6.09
C GLU A 68 -8.03 16.42 5.55
N HIS A 69 -7.09 16.85 6.41
CA HIS A 69 -5.68 16.96 6.03
C HIS A 69 -5.09 15.58 5.69
N GLY A 70 -5.40 14.54 6.49
CA GLY A 70 -4.98 13.16 6.21
C GLY A 70 -5.56 12.62 4.90
N THR A 71 -6.83 12.93 4.61
CA THR A 71 -7.47 12.57 3.33
C THR A 71 -6.78 13.23 2.15
N MET A 72 -6.41 14.52 2.26
CA MET A 72 -5.61 15.20 1.23
C MET A 72 -4.23 14.56 1.06
N ILE A 73 -3.54 14.22 2.15
CA ILE A 73 -2.24 13.52 2.10
C ILE A 73 -2.38 12.19 1.35
N GLY A 74 -3.41 11.40 1.67
CA GLY A 74 -3.70 10.15 0.97
C GLY A 74 -4.02 10.37 -0.51
N ALA A 75 -4.78 11.41 -0.86
CA ALA A 75 -5.15 11.73 -2.24
C ALA A 75 -3.93 12.11 -3.09
N LEU A 76 -2.95 12.77 -2.49
CA LEU A 76 -1.72 13.21 -3.13
C LEU A 76 -0.59 12.16 -3.06
N LEU A 77 -0.86 10.98 -2.48
CA LEU A 77 0.14 9.91 -2.36
C LEU A 77 0.80 9.67 -3.73
N ALA A 78 2.12 9.65 -3.72
CA ALA A 78 2.92 9.30 -4.88
C ALA A 78 4.03 8.35 -4.47
N SER A 79 4.35 7.40 -5.33
CA SER A 79 5.38 6.39 -5.09
C SER A 79 6.18 6.17 -6.37
N GLY A 80 7.48 5.91 -6.22
CA GLY A 80 8.29 5.36 -7.30
C GLY A 80 7.69 4.04 -7.80
N GLN A 81 7.62 3.89 -9.12
CA GLN A 81 7.06 2.70 -9.77
C GLN A 81 7.84 1.42 -9.38
N THR A 82 7.11 0.34 -9.08
CA THR A 82 7.68 -0.98 -8.75
C THR A 82 7.43 -1.97 -9.88
N ALA A 83 8.15 -3.10 -9.89
CA ALA A 83 7.96 -4.16 -10.89
C ALA A 83 6.59 -4.86 -10.84
N ALA A 84 5.73 -4.51 -9.88
CA ALA A 84 4.38 -5.06 -9.77
C ALA A 84 3.35 -4.36 -10.68
N GLN A 85 3.69 -3.22 -11.29
CA GLN A 85 2.81 -2.47 -12.20
C GLN A 85 3.57 -2.07 -13.48
N GLU A 86 2.85 -1.94 -14.60
CA GLU A 86 3.41 -1.47 -15.87
C GLU A 86 3.93 -0.02 -15.74
N GLY A 87 5.19 0.22 -16.16
CA GLY A 87 5.82 1.54 -16.12
C GLY A 87 7.36 1.51 -16.07
N VAL A 88 8.00 2.67 -16.26
CA VAL A 88 9.45 2.84 -16.12
C VAL A 88 9.82 2.95 -14.64
N VAL A 89 10.45 1.90 -14.12
CA VAL A 89 10.98 1.84 -12.75
C VAL A 89 11.78 3.11 -12.44
N GLY A 90 11.44 3.78 -11.33
CA GLY A 90 12.12 4.98 -10.86
C GLY A 90 11.41 6.30 -11.19
N THR A 91 10.39 6.31 -12.04
CA THR A 91 9.55 7.51 -12.22
C THR A 91 8.53 7.64 -11.09
N LEU A 92 8.29 8.88 -10.64
CA LEU A 92 7.29 9.18 -9.62
C LEU A 92 5.89 9.12 -10.25
N ARG A 93 4.98 8.41 -9.61
CA ARG A 93 3.59 8.27 -10.05
C ARG A 93 2.65 8.57 -8.89
N HIS A 94 1.56 9.28 -9.13
CA HIS A 94 0.45 9.36 -8.18
C HIS A 94 -0.22 8.00 -8.01
N ASP A 95 -0.53 7.66 -6.77
CA ASP A 95 -1.26 6.45 -6.38
C ASP A 95 -2.18 6.78 -5.20
N PRO A 96 -3.25 7.56 -5.40
CA PRO A 96 -4.12 8.04 -4.32
C PRO A 96 -4.58 6.87 -3.43
N MET A 97 -4.33 7.00 -2.13
CA MET A 97 -4.65 6.00 -1.10
C MET A 97 -4.06 4.61 -1.35
N ALA A 98 -3.04 4.48 -2.21
CA ALA A 98 -2.54 3.21 -2.74
C ALA A 98 -3.63 2.36 -3.43
N MET A 99 -4.63 3.05 -4.00
CA MET A 99 -5.84 2.46 -4.55
C MET A 99 -6.02 2.72 -6.05
N LEU A 100 -5.06 3.37 -6.73
CA LEU A 100 -5.21 3.72 -8.15
C LEU A 100 -5.66 2.56 -9.06
N PRO A 101 -5.13 1.32 -8.94
CA PRO A 101 -5.60 0.20 -9.76
C PRO A 101 -6.83 -0.54 -9.19
N PHE A 102 -7.38 -0.10 -8.05
CA PHE A 102 -8.37 -0.84 -7.26
C PHE A 102 -9.66 -0.06 -6.96
N ILE A 103 -9.72 1.25 -7.22
CA ILE A 103 -10.97 2.02 -7.05
C ILE A 103 -12.03 1.50 -8.02
N GLY A 104 -13.13 0.96 -7.49
CA GLY A 104 -14.23 0.36 -8.27
C GLY A 104 -15.34 1.32 -8.72
N TYR A 105 -15.22 2.62 -8.43
CA TYR A 105 -16.19 3.67 -8.80
C TYR A 105 -15.47 5.00 -9.07
N ASN A 106 -16.17 6.13 -9.12
CA ASN A 106 -15.53 7.42 -9.39
C ASN A 106 -14.53 7.80 -8.27
N ALA A 107 -13.30 8.14 -8.63
CA ALA A 107 -12.25 8.46 -7.66
C ALA A 107 -12.54 9.73 -6.84
N GLY A 108 -13.21 10.74 -7.41
CA GLY A 108 -13.65 11.93 -6.67
C GLY A 108 -14.73 11.60 -5.64
N GLU A 109 -15.66 10.72 -5.98
CA GLU A 109 -16.65 10.21 -5.03
C GLU A 109 -15.99 9.35 -3.95
N TYR A 110 -14.95 8.60 -4.29
CA TYR A 110 -14.15 7.85 -3.31
C TYR A 110 -13.50 8.76 -2.28
N LEU A 111 -12.88 9.86 -2.72
CA LEU A 111 -12.32 10.86 -1.81
C LEU A 111 -13.41 11.53 -0.97
N ASN A 112 -14.56 11.86 -1.58
CA ASN A 112 -15.68 12.42 -0.84
C ASN A 112 -16.22 11.44 0.23
N HIS A 113 -16.22 10.13 -0.06
CA HIS A 113 -16.60 9.12 0.91
C HIS A 113 -15.69 9.13 2.15
N TRP A 114 -14.37 9.30 1.96
CA TRP A 114 -13.44 9.48 3.08
C TRP A 114 -13.79 10.70 3.94
N ILE A 115 -14.12 11.83 3.31
CA ILE A 115 -14.56 13.04 4.04
C ILE A 115 -15.84 12.77 4.86
N GLU A 116 -16.81 12.09 4.27
CA GLU A 116 -18.08 11.76 4.96
C GLU A 116 -17.89 10.77 6.12
N VAL A 117 -16.95 9.82 6.00
CA VAL A 117 -16.59 8.92 7.11
C VAL A 117 -16.02 9.71 8.27
N GLY A 118 -15.13 10.68 8.00
CA GLY A 118 -14.58 11.56 9.03
C GLY A 118 -15.65 12.33 9.81
N LYS A 119 -16.61 12.92 9.09
CA LYS A 119 -17.74 13.64 9.71
C LYS A 119 -18.59 12.75 10.61
N LYS A 120 -18.82 11.48 10.20
CA LYS A 120 -19.60 10.52 10.99
C LYS A 120 -18.85 10.01 12.22
N GLY A 121 -17.54 9.80 12.12
CA GLY A 121 -16.74 9.25 13.21
C GLY A 121 -16.29 10.28 14.25
N GLY A 122 -16.12 11.55 13.86
CA GLY A 122 -15.75 12.64 14.76
C GLY A 122 -14.47 12.32 15.55
N ASP A 123 -14.52 12.46 16.87
CA ASP A 123 -13.36 12.23 17.76
C ASP A 123 -12.92 10.76 17.84
N LYS A 124 -13.64 9.83 17.19
CA LYS A 124 -13.27 8.41 17.11
C LYS A 124 -12.41 8.10 15.89
N MET A 125 -12.16 9.06 15.02
CA MET A 125 -11.33 8.85 13.84
C MET A 125 -9.88 8.54 14.28
N PRO A 126 -9.21 7.58 13.62
CA PRO A 126 -7.81 7.31 13.89
C PRO A 126 -6.94 8.51 13.53
N SER A 127 -5.84 8.70 14.27
CA SER A 127 -5.00 9.91 14.25
C SER A 127 -3.51 9.62 14.08
#